data_AF-A0A3N6NNL6-F1
#
_entry.id   AF-A0A3N6NNL6-F1
#
_cell.length_a   1.000
_cell.length_b   1.000
_cell.length_c   1.000
_cell.angle_alpha   90.00
_cell.angle_beta   90.00
_cell.angle_gamma   90.00
#
_symmetry.space_group_name_H-M   'P 1'
#
loop_
_entity.id
_entity.type
_entity.pdbx_description
1 polymer ?
#
loop_
_entity_poly.entity_id
_entity_poly.type
_entity_poly.pdbx_seq_one_letter_code
_entity_poly.pdbx_strand_id
1 'polypeptide(L)'
;MQINQLKFCTLSTLLLSVTFAQKSHAATMMPPILFQVEQVSQWFTGLFDNTKQVADNPMIPQITMSNCPVKLIGSDLMENTETVYLEQTTGGFPFRVRLYSFFSNNDSQVTISINRFLNETSLFGLCDRPEYE
;
A
#
# COMPACT_ATOMS: atom_id res chain seq x y z
N MET A 1 28.92 50.14 64.08
CA MET A 1 28.64 48.69 64.09
C MET A 1 27.86 48.41 62.80
N GLN A 2 28.55 48.05 61.70
CA GLN A 2 28.48 46.69 61.10
C GLN A 2 27.02 46.18 60.99
N ILE A 3 26.39 45.85 59.86
CA ILE A 3 26.76 45.23 58.57
C ILE A 3 25.50 45.33 57.65
N ASN A 4 25.46 45.20 56.32
CA ASN A 4 26.36 44.69 55.27
C ASN A 4 26.27 45.53 53.96
N GLN A 5 26.97 45.13 52.90
CA GLN A 5 26.75 45.53 51.50
C GLN A 5 26.66 44.28 50.62
N LEU A 6 25.44 43.74 50.37
CA LEU A 6 25.26 42.64 49.42
C LEU A 6 25.32 43.17 47.97
N LYS A 7 26.48 43.03 47.33
CA LYS A 7 26.60 43.21 45.88
C LYS A 7 26.17 41.94 45.16
N PHE A 8 25.02 41.97 44.49
CA PHE A 8 24.61 40.92 43.57
C PHE A 8 25.36 41.07 42.24
N CYS A 9 26.34 40.21 41.99
CA CYS A 9 26.94 40.05 40.67
C CYS A 9 26.14 39.00 39.89
N THR A 10 25.23 39.43 39.01
CA THR A 10 24.55 38.54 38.07
C THR A 10 25.50 38.13 36.95
N LEU A 11 25.99 36.88 36.99
CA LEU A 11 26.86 36.32 35.97
C LEU A 11 26.02 35.91 34.73
N SER A 12 25.96 36.77 33.73
CA SER A 12 25.27 36.48 32.47
C SER A 12 26.02 35.42 31.65
N THR A 13 25.53 34.17 31.69
CA THR A 13 26.05 33.08 30.86
C THR A 13 25.57 33.23 29.41
N LEU A 14 26.50 33.49 28.48
CA LEU A 14 26.21 33.37 27.05
C LEU A 14 26.03 31.89 26.70
N LEU A 15 24.79 31.47 26.41
CA LEU A 15 24.55 30.21 25.70
C LEU A 15 24.91 30.40 24.22
N LEU A 16 26.10 29.95 23.83
CA LEU A 16 26.43 29.71 22.42
C LEU A 16 25.68 28.46 21.94
N SER A 17 24.51 28.66 21.32
CA SER A 17 23.78 27.62 20.61
C SER A 17 24.52 27.24 19.33
N VAL A 18 25.31 26.17 19.38
CA VAL A 18 25.91 25.56 18.17
C VAL A 18 24.80 24.86 17.38
N THR A 19 24.26 25.53 16.37
CA THR A 19 23.31 24.91 15.44
C THR A 19 24.06 23.92 14.55
N PHE A 20 23.99 22.63 14.89
CA PHE A 20 24.37 21.57 13.96
C PHE A 20 23.43 21.64 12.75
N ALA A 21 23.95 22.16 11.63
CA ALA A 21 23.28 22.10 10.33
C ALA A 21 23.31 20.64 9.85
N GLN A 22 22.40 19.83 10.36
CA GLN A 22 22.21 18.45 9.91
C GLN A 22 21.80 18.49 8.44
N LYS A 23 22.75 18.17 7.55
CA LYS A 23 22.44 18.00 6.12
C LYS A 23 21.40 16.90 6.01
N SER A 24 20.18 17.28 5.65
CA SER A 24 19.13 16.33 5.34
C SER A 24 19.57 15.53 4.12
N HIS A 25 19.88 14.24 4.32
CA HIS A 25 20.13 13.28 3.25
C HIS A 25 18.81 12.70 2.69
N ALA A 26 17.70 13.43 2.80
CA ALA A 26 16.46 13.18 2.07
C ALA A 26 16.64 13.51 0.58
N ALA A 27 17.56 12.80 -0.08
CA ALA A 27 17.51 12.62 -1.52
C ALA A 27 16.30 11.74 -1.80
N THR A 28 15.18 12.36 -2.18
CA THR A 28 13.95 11.67 -2.59
C THR A 28 14.14 11.02 -3.95
N MET A 29 15.08 10.07 -4.05
CA MET A 29 15.21 9.20 -5.21
C MET A 29 13.98 8.29 -5.20
N MET A 30 13.02 8.65 -6.05
CA MET A 30 11.82 7.85 -6.26
C MET A 30 12.26 6.44 -6.71
N PRO A 31 11.73 5.35 -6.13
CA PRO A 31 12.15 4.00 -6.50
C PRO A 31 11.96 3.73 -8.00
N PRO A 32 12.77 2.87 -8.63
CA PRO A 32 12.61 2.49 -10.03
C PRO A 32 11.16 2.06 -10.32
N ILE A 33 10.62 2.40 -11.48
CA ILE A 33 9.17 2.22 -11.73
C ILE A 33 8.74 0.76 -11.61
N LEU A 34 9.59 -0.20 -11.99
CA LEU A 34 9.32 -1.63 -11.86
C LEU A 34 9.18 -2.07 -10.39
N PHE A 35 9.98 -1.50 -9.48
CA PHE A 35 9.82 -1.74 -8.04
C PHE A 35 8.49 -1.13 -7.52
N GLN A 36 8.02 -0.03 -8.11
CA GLN A 36 6.70 0.51 -7.76
C GLN A 36 5.56 -0.38 -8.29
N VAL A 37 5.70 -0.96 -9.49
CA VAL A 37 4.74 -1.94 -10.02
C VAL A 37 4.62 -3.15 -9.07
N GLU A 38 5.75 -3.71 -8.65
CA GLU A 38 5.81 -4.81 -7.67
C GLU A 38 5.19 -4.43 -6.32
N GLN A 39 5.59 -3.30 -5.73
CA GLN A 39 5.06 -2.85 -4.45
C GLN A 39 3.53 -2.61 -4.49
N VAL A 40 3.02 -2.04 -5.60
CA VAL A 40 1.59 -1.79 -5.75
C VAL A 40 0.82 -3.09 -5.96
N SER A 41 1.31 -4.05 -6.75
CA SER A 41 0.64 -5.35 -6.89
C SER A 41 0.60 -6.14 -5.57
N GLN A 42 1.68 -6.07 -4.77
CA GLN A 42 1.73 -6.64 -3.42
C GLN A 42 0.72 -5.98 -2.48
N TRP A 43 0.53 -4.66 -2.51
CA TRP A 43 -0.49 -3.98 -1.69
C TRP A 43 -1.93 -4.34 -2.07
N PHE A 44 -2.17 -4.81 -3.28
CA PHE A 44 -3.47 -5.33 -3.71
C PHE A 44 -3.69 -6.81 -3.35
N THR A 45 -2.67 -7.51 -2.83
CA THR A 45 -2.75 -8.92 -2.43
C THR A 45 -3.17 -9.07 -0.97
N GLY A 46 -4.03 -10.06 -0.68
CA GLY A 46 -4.46 -10.42 0.67
C GLY A 46 -5.98 -10.51 0.83
N LEU A 47 -6.40 -10.62 2.09
CA LEU A 47 -7.81 -10.60 2.50
C LEU A 47 -8.18 -9.21 3.01
N PHE A 48 -9.28 -8.66 2.51
CA PHE A 48 -9.78 -7.33 2.87
C PHE A 48 -11.27 -7.39 3.21
N ASP A 49 -11.73 -6.53 4.11
CA ASP A 49 -13.15 -6.37 4.42
C ASP A 49 -13.48 -4.91 4.78
N ASN A 50 -14.77 -4.56 4.72
CA ASN A 50 -15.27 -3.23 5.10
C ASN A 50 -16.02 -3.21 6.44
N THR A 51 -15.78 -4.17 7.35
CA THR A 51 -16.57 -4.35 8.59
C THR A 51 -16.65 -3.08 9.45
N LYS A 52 -15.58 -2.28 9.53
CA LYS A 52 -15.60 -0.98 10.22
C LYS A 52 -16.58 0.00 9.58
N GLN A 53 -16.59 0.10 8.25
CA GLN A 53 -17.50 0.96 7.50
C GLN A 53 -18.98 0.52 7.67
N VAL A 54 -19.24 -0.79 7.77
CA VAL A 54 -20.58 -1.34 8.06
C VAL A 54 -21.00 -1.04 9.51
N ALA A 55 -20.07 -1.09 10.47
CA ALA A 55 -20.34 -0.72 11.85
C ALA A 55 -20.68 0.78 12.01
N ASP A 56 -19.99 1.64 11.26
CA ASP A 56 -20.27 3.09 11.22
C ASP A 56 -21.58 3.43 10.48
N ASN A 57 -21.93 2.66 9.45
CA ASN A 57 -23.18 2.83 8.70
C ASN A 57 -23.75 1.47 8.20
N PRO A 58 -24.73 0.89 8.93
CA PRO A 58 -25.34 -0.39 8.58
C PRO A 58 -26.10 -0.45 7.24
N MET A 59 -26.31 0.68 6.55
CA MET A 59 -26.87 0.70 5.20
C MET A 59 -25.83 0.31 4.12
N ILE A 60 -24.55 0.25 4.46
CA ILE A 60 -23.49 -0.17 3.55
C ILE A 60 -23.41 -1.71 3.59
N PRO A 61 -23.44 -2.40 2.42
CA PRO A 61 -23.34 -3.85 2.39
C PRO A 61 -21.95 -4.30 2.86
N GLN A 62 -21.92 -5.40 3.63
CA GLN A 62 -20.66 -6.06 3.95
C GLN A 62 -20.09 -6.73 2.70
N ILE A 63 -18.85 -6.39 2.39
CA ILE A 63 -18.07 -6.91 1.28
C ILE A 63 -16.74 -7.40 1.83
N THR A 64 -16.37 -8.62 1.46
CA THR A 64 -14.98 -9.09 1.58
C THR A 64 -14.34 -9.15 0.20
N MET A 65 -13.02 -9.04 0.16
CA MET A 65 -12.22 -9.28 -1.03
C MET A 65 -11.12 -10.29 -0.73
N SER A 66 -10.95 -11.27 -1.61
CA SER A 66 -9.85 -12.23 -1.58
C SER A 66 -9.01 -12.05 -2.83
N ASN A 67 -7.77 -11.60 -2.65
CA ASN A 67 -6.89 -11.21 -3.74
C ASN A 67 -5.57 -11.97 -3.64
N CYS A 68 -5.13 -12.56 -4.75
CA CYS A 68 -3.90 -13.36 -4.80
C CYS A 68 -3.13 -13.10 -6.10
N PRO A 69 -1.78 -13.19 -6.07
CA PRO A 69 -0.98 -13.17 -7.28
C PRO A 69 -1.31 -14.40 -8.12
N VAL A 70 -1.44 -14.22 -9.43
CA VAL A 70 -1.65 -15.30 -10.39
C VAL A 70 -0.68 -15.15 -11.55
N LYS A 71 -0.30 -16.26 -12.17
CA LYS A 71 0.52 -16.27 -13.39
C LYS A 71 -0.32 -16.75 -14.55
N LEU A 72 -0.40 -15.96 -15.62
CA LEU A 72 -1.03 -16.39 -16.86
C LEU A 72 -0.03 -17.20 -17.69
N ILE A 73 -0.37 -18.46 -17.96
CA ILE A 73 0.45 -19.35 -18.79
C ILE A 73 0.14 -19.09 -20.26
N GLY A 74 1.17 -18.93 -21.10
CA GLY A 74 1.03 -18.79 -22.54
C GLY A 74 0.45 -17.45 -23.03
N SER A 75 0.42 -16.43 -22.17
CA SER A 75 0.05 -15.06 -22.56
C SER A 75 1.29 -14.25 -22.97
N ASP A 76 1.20 -13.52 -24.08
CA ASP A 76 2.15 -12.44 -24.46
C ASP A 76 1.99 -11.20 -23.56
N LEU A 77 1.90 -11.38 -22.24
CA LEU A 77 1.99 -10.27 -21.30
C LEU A 77 3.38 -9.66 -21.40
N MET A 78 3.44 -8.33 -21.36
CA MET A 78 4.71 -7.61 -21.38
C MET A 78 5.58 -8.05 -20.21
N GLU A 79 6.87 -8.27 -20.45
CA GLU A 79 7.85 -8.43 -19.38
C GLU A 79 7.67 -7.32 -18.34
N ASN A 80 7.72 -7.67 -17.05
CA ASN A 80 7.41 -6.78 -15.91
C ASN A 80 5.93 -6.39 -15.76
N THR A 81 5.00 -7.27 -16.15
CA THR A 81 3.59 -7.20 -15.73
C THR A 81 3.34 -8.10 -14.53
N GLU A 82 2.86 -7.52 -13.42
CA GLU A 82 2.37 -8.26 -12.26
C GLU A 82 0.86 -8.48 -12.36
N THR A 83 0.38 -9.69 -12.08
CA THR A 83 -1.06 -10.03 -12.17
C THR A 83 -1.64 -10.52 -10.85
N VAL A 84 -2.76 -9.91 -10.45
CA VAL A 84 -3.53 -10.24 -9.25
C VAL A 84 -4.93 -10.65 -9.67
N TYR A 85 -5.37 -11.84 -9.25
CA TYR A 85 -6.78 -12.20 -9.25
C TYR A 85 -7.45 -11.55 -8.03
N LEU A 86 -8.64 -10.99 -8.23
CA LEU A 86 -9.47 -10.39 -7.20
C LEU A 86 -10.86 -11.02 -7.24
N GLU A 87 -11.33 -11.48 -6.09
CA GLU A 87 -12.72 -11.88 -5.84
C GLU A 87 -13.38 -10.93 -4.85
N GLN A 88 -14.64 -10.56 -5.09
CA GLN A 88 -15.48 -9.86 -4.12
C GLN A 88 -16.67 -10.74 -3.73
N THR A 89 -16.89 -10.91 -2.42
CA THR A 89 -18.06 -11.63 -1.88
C THR A 89 -18.97 -10.71 -1.08
N THR A 90 -20.26 -11.04 -1.04
CA THR A 90 -21.23 -10.39 -0.16
C THR A 90 -22.20 -11.45 0.38
N GLY A 91 -22.49 -11.41 1.69
CA GLY A 91 -23.29 -12.44 2.35
C GLY A 91 -22.72 -13.86 2.23
N GLY A 92 -21.41 -14.01 2.00
CA GLY A 92 -20.74 -15.28 1.76
C GLY A 92 -20.77 -15.79 0.32
N PHE A 93 -21.35 -15.05 -0.63
CA PHE A 93 -21.42 -15.43 -2.04
C PHE A 93 -20.52 -14.54 -2.92
N PRO A 94 -19.62 -15.11 -3.73
CA PRO A 94 -18.88 -14.36 -4.74
C PRO A 94 -19.83 -13.74 -5.77
N PHE A 95 -19.66 -12.44 -6.04
CA PHE A 95 -20.51 -11.70 -7.00
C PHE A 95 -19.71 -10.98 -8.09
N ARG A 96 -18.38 -10.95 -7.97
CA ARG A 96 -17.49 -10.36 -8.97
C ARG A 96 -16.09 -10.96 -8.86
N VAL A 97 -15.51 -11.34 -9.99
CA VAL A 97 -14.08 -11.70 -10.08
C VAL A 97 -13.38 -10.95 -11.20
N ARG A 98 -12.14 -10.49 -11.00
CA ARG A 98 -11.39 -9.69 -11.99
C ARG A 98 -9.93 -10.10 -12.01
N LEU A 99 -9.30 -9.93 -13.18
CA LEU A 99 -7.86 -9.93 -13.30
C LEU A 99 -7.38 -8.48 -13.31
N TYR A 100 -6.51 -8.13 -12.37
CA TYR A 100 -5.82 -6.85 -12.30
C TYR A 100 -4.39 -7.05 -12.81
N SER A 101 -4.01 -6.32 -13.84
CA SER A 101 -2.66 -6.33 -14.42
C SER A 101 -1.98 -5.00 -14.12
N PHE A 102 -0.90 -5.04 -13.35
CA PHE A 102 -0.07 -3.89 -12.98
C PHE A 102 1.19 -3.90 -13.85
N PHE A 103 1.47 -2.79 -14.51
CA PHE A 103 2.62 -2.64 -15.40
C PHE A 103 2.97 -1.16 -15.52
N SER A 104 4.02 -0.84 -16.28
CA SER A 104 4.23 0.53 -16.73
C SER A 104 4.64 0.63 -18.19
N ASN A 105 4.20 1.72 -18.82
CA ASN A 105 4.55 2.13 -20.17
C ASN A 105 5.60 3.26 -20.18
N ASN A 106 6.06 3.75 -19.01
CA ASN A 106 7.02 4.85 -18.86
C ASN A 106 7.70 4.80 -17.47
N ASP A 107 8.63 5.69 -17.18
CA ASP A 107 9.34 5.69 -15.88
C ASP A 107 8.63 6.45 -14.73
N SER A 108 7.35 6.83 -14.90
CA SER A 108 6.68 7.78 -13.99
C SER A 108 5.33 7.35 -13.40
N GLN A 109 4.66 6.32 -13.92
CA GLN A 109 3.34 5.89 -13.43
C GLN A 109 3.19 4.36 -13.37
N VAL A 110 2.56 3.84 -12.31
CA VAL A 110 2.03 2.46 -12.33
C VAL A 110 0.67 2.49 -13.02
N THR A 111 0.49 1.66 -14.03
CA THR A 111 -0.77 1.51 -14.77
C THR A 111 -1.45 0.22 -14.33
N ILE A 112 -2.77 0.29 -14.12
CA ILE A 112 -3.61 -0.87 -13.81
C ILE A 112 -4.61 -1.10 -14.94
N SER A 113 -4.63 -2.32 -15.49
CA SER A 113 -5.67 -2.79 -16.40
C SER A 113 -6.56 -3.79 -15.66
N ILE A 114 -7.88 -3.67 -15.82
CA ILE A 114 -8.87 -4.50 -15.12
C ILE A 114 -9.68 -5.28 -16.15
N ASN A 115 -9.43 -6.58 -16.22
CA ASN A 115 -10.06 -7.48 -17.17
C ASN A 115 -11.15 -8.33 -16.50
N ARG A 116 -12.17 -8.70 -17.28
CA ARG A 116 -13.19 -9.68 -16.90
C ARG A 116 -12.79 -11.05 -17.44
N PHE A 117 -13.19 -12.10 -16.75
CA PHE A 117 -13.07 -13.47 -17.26
C PHE A 117 -14.31 -13.84 -18.07
N LEU A 118 -14.16 -14.70 -19.08
CA LEU A 118 -15.30 -15.20 -19.87
C LEU A 118 -16.20 -16.15 -19.06
N ASN A 119 -15.60 -16.91 -18.13
CA ASN A 119 -16.29 -17.81 -17.22
C ASN A 119 -15.95 -17.47 -15.77
N GLU A 120 -16.54 -16.37 -15.28
CA GLU A 120 -16.28 -15.83 -13.93
C GLU A 120 -16.54 -16.89 -12.83
N THR A 121 -17.60 -17.68 -12.93
CA THR A 121 -17.99 -18.65 -11.88
C THR A 121 -17.04 -19.85 -11.75
N SER A 122 -16.37 -20.27 -12.83
CA SER A 122 -15.37 -21.35 -12.76
C SER A 122 -14.12 -21.00 -11.94
N LEU A 123 -13.89 -19.71 -11.70
CA LEU A 123 -12.75 -19.19 -10.96
C LEU A 123 -13.07 -18.85 -9.50
N PHE A 124 -14.31 -19.02 -9.04
CA PHE A 124 -14.66 -18.69 -7.66
C PHE A 124 -13.79 -19.45 -6.65
N GLY A 125 -13.36 -18.76 -5.59
CA GLY A 125 -12.45 -19.27 -4.57
C GLY A 125 -11.03 -19.56 -5.07
N LEU A 126 -10.56 -18.97 -6.19
CA LEU A 126 -9.24 -19.27 -6.77
C LEU A 126 -8.09 -19.12 -5.76
N CYS A 127 -8.13 -18.11 -4.90
CA CYS A 127 -7.08 -17.87 -3.89
C CYS A 127 -7.05 -18.88 -2.75
N ASP A 128 -8.11 -19.68 -2.58
CA ASP A 128 -8.19 -20.73 -1.56
C ASP A 128 -7.78 -22.11 -2.12
N ARG A 129 -7.49 -22.20 -3.44
CA ARG A 129 -7.03 -23.43 -4.09
C ARG A 129 -5.51 -23.63 -3.89
N PRO A 130 -5.04 -24.88 -3.80
CA PRO A 130 -3.60 -25.15 -3.83
C PRO A 130 -2.98 -24.74 -5.18
N GLU A 131 -1.71 -24.31 -5.18
CA GLU A 131 -1.00 -23.81 -6.37
C GLU A 131 -0.77 -24.83 -7.52
N TYR A 132 -1.33 -26.04 -7.42
CA TYR A 132 -1.03 -27.19 -8.28
C TYR A 132 -2.26 -27.90 -8.88
N GLU A 133 -3.42 -27.22 -8.93
CA GLU A 133 -4.63 -27.63 -9.68
C GLU A 133 -4.90 -26.73 -10.90
#